data_AF-A0A147JT57-F1
#
_entry.id   AF-A0A147JT57-F1
#
_cell.length_a   1.000
_cell.length_b   1.000
_cell.length_c   1.000
_cell.angle_alpha   90.00
_cell.angle_beta   90.00
_cell.angle_gamma   90.00
#
_symmetry.space_group_name_H-M   'P 1'
#
loop_
_entity.id
_entity.type
_entity.pdbx_description
1 polymer ?
#
loop_
_entity_poly.entity_id
_entity_poly.type
_entity_poly.pdbx_seq_one_letter_code
_entity_poly.pdbx_strand_id
1 'polypeptide(L)'
;LIEGLPGMGYVGKLAAEHLIEEFHAKKFAELCSPYFPHHVVVEANGTLRPLKNEFYWARADGKDVIILVGDVQPMASEGHYEVVKSILDVVEKFKVKQLFTLGGYATGKYSRAKPRVVGVGDSALLKKFCKHGVEVEEGGGPIIGAAGLLLGLGKLRGMRGICLLGETHGMMVDHSAAQAVLEVLVGVLGIKVNMSALEHRARETERTLDRIRKEMDLRTNKEQRREEEEAWYIG
;
A
#
# COMPACT_ATOMS: atom_id res chain seq x y z
N LEU A 1 -12.38 -8.74 -2.95
CA LEU A 1 -11.28 -8.57 -1.99
C LEU A 1 -10.50 -7.34 -2.39
N ILE A 2 -10.27 -6.44 -1.46
CA ILE A 2 -9.28 -5.36 -1.56
C ILE A 2 -8.14 -5.75 -0.61
N GLU A 3 -6.94 -5.92 -1.11
CA GLU A 3 -5.76 -6.25 -0.33
C GLU A 3 -4.82 -5.05 -0.26
N GLY A 4 -4.34 -4.76 0.94
CA GLY A 4 -3.36 -3.72 1.23
C GLY A 4 -2.44 -4.16 2.36
N LEU A 5 -1.62 -5.18 2.12
CA LEU A 5 -0.56 -5.54 3.06
C LEU A 5 0.61 -4.53 3.00
N PRO A 6 1.45 -4.47 4.04
CA PRO A 6 2.63 -3.62 4.04
C PRO A 6 3.52 -3.86 2.81
N GLY A 7 4.00 -2.78 2.21
CA GLY A 7 4.85 -2.78 1.01
C GLY A 7 5.49 -1.42 0.79
N MET A 8 5.92 -1.13 -0.45
CA MET A 8 6.60 0.14 -0.77
C MET A 8 5.73 1.34 -0.38
N GLY A 9 6.33 2.24 0.41
CA GLY A 9 5.69 3.45 0.92
C GLY A 9 4.44 3.25 1.78
N TYR A 10 4.16 2.01 2.24
CA TYR A 10 2.92 1.65 2.92
C TYR A 10 1.64 1.99 2.14
N VAL A 11 1.75 2.22 0.82
CA VAL A 11 0.68 2.77 -0.02
C VAL A 11 -0.61 1.94 0.06
N GLY A 12 -0.48 0.62 -0.16
CA GLY A 12 -1.62 -0.30 -0.10
C GLY A 12 -2.24 -0.38 1.29
N LYS A 13 -1.40 -0.48 2.32
CA LYS A 13 -1.83 -0.56 3.72
C LYS A 13 -2.61 0.67 4.15
N LEU A 14 -2.07 1.86 3.92
CA LEU A 14 -2.75 3.11 4.25
C LEU A 14 -4.10 3.24 3.53
N ALA A 15 -4.16 2.88 2.24
CA ALA A 15 -5.39 2.91 1.47
C ALA A 15 -6.45 1.94 2.00
N ALA A 16 -6.04 0.70 2.33
CA ALA A 16 -6.94 -0.32 2.85
C ALA A 16 -7.40 -0.04 4.30
N GLU A 17 -6.51 0.46 5.17
CA GLU A 17 -6.86 0.90 6.53
C GLU A 17 -7.84 2.07 6.50
N HIS A 18 -7.63 3.04 5.60
CA HIS A 18 -8.56 4.15 5.39
C HIS A 18 -9.97 3.64 4.99
N LEU A 19 -10.06 2.62 4.12
CA LEU A 19 -11.34 2.00 3.79
C LEU A 19 -12.01 1.30 4.99
N ILE A 20 -11.22 0.67 5.86
CA ILE A 20 -11.75 0.01 7.06
C ILE A 20 -12.40 1.06 7.98
N GLU A 21 -11.72 2.19 8.19
CA GLU A 21 -12.22 3.30 9.01
C GLU A 21 -13.49 3.90 8.41
N GLU A 22 -13.46 4.29 7.13
CA GLU A 22 -14.56 4.98 6.44
C GLU A 22 -15.80 4.11 6.25
N PHE A 23 -15.64 2.80 6.07
CA PHE A 23 -16.78 1.88 5.94
C PHE A 23 -17.26 1.30 7.27
N HIS A 24 -16.60 1.64 8.38
CA HIS A 24 -16.80 0.98 9.68
C HIS A 24 -16.78 -0.54 9.54
N ALA A 25 -15.79 -1.04 8.80
CA ALA A 25 -15.71 -2.43 8.42
C ALA A 25 -15.52 -3.32 9.65
N LYS A 26 -16.20 -4.46 9.68
CA LYS A 26 -16.17 -5.39 10.81
C LYS A 26 -15.14 -6.48 10.57
N LYS A 27 -14.19 -6.62 11.49
CA LYS A 27 -13.28 -7.76 11.49
C LYS A 27 -14.06 -9.07 11.64
N PHE A 28 -13.76 -10.06 10.82
CA PHE A 28 -14.40 -11.38 10.89
C PHE A 28 -13.42 -12.55 10.89
N ALA A 29 -12.15 -12.33 10.53
CA ALA A 29 -11.13 -13.36 10.58
C ALA A 29 -9.73 -12.78 10.79
N GLU A 30 -8.84 -13.60 11.33
CA GLU A 30 -7.41 -13.33 11.46
C GLU A 30 -6.63 -14.50 10.83
N LEU A 31 -5.48 -14.20 10.25
CA LEU A 31 -4.54 -15.16 9.70
C LEU A 31 -3.20 -14.97 10.40
N CYS A 32 -2.77 -16.02 11.08
CA CYS A 32 -1.43 -16.16 11.65
C CYS A 32 -0.67 -17.18 10.81
N SER A 33 0.64 -17.02 10.65
CA SER A 33 1.46 -17.93 9.88
C SER A 33 2.83 -18.14 10.55
N PRO A 34 3.37 -19.38 10.56
CA PRO A 34 4.73 -19.63 11.00
C PRO A 34 5.78 -19.01 10.07
N TYR A 35 5.38 -18.52 8.90
CA TYR A 35 6.26 -17.84 7.94
C TYR A 35 6.38 -16.32 8.17
N PHE A 36 5.69 -15.78 9.16
CA PHE A 36 5.91 -14.40 9.60
C PHE A 36 7.21 -14.28 10.43
N PRO A 37 7.80 -13.08 10.51
CA PRO A 37 8.96 -12.83 11.36
C PRO A 37 8.75 -13.33 12.81
N HIS A 38 9.82 -13.81 13.43
CA HIS A 38 9.81 -14.44 14.75
C HIS A 38 9.75 -13.42 15.91
N HIS A 39 8.80 -12.49 15.87
CA HIS A 39 8.56 -11.54 16.96
C HIS A 39 7.06 -11.33 17.22
N VAL A 40 6.75 -10.66 18.33
CA VAL A 40 5.40 -10.26 18.74
C VAL A 40 5.26 -8.74 18.72
N VAL A 41 4.03 -8.25 18.64
CA VAL A 41 3.73 -6.83 18.77
C VAL A 41 3.44 -6.52 20.23
N VAL A 42 4.09 -5.47 20.75
CA VAL A 42 3.76 -4.86 22.04
C VAL A 42 2.67 -3.83 21.82
N GLU A 43 1.52 -4.01 22.46
CA GLU A 43 0.40 -3.08 22.37
C GLU A 43 0.53 -1.93 23.38
N ALA A 44 -0.22 -0.85 23.17
CA ALA A 44 -0.12 0.37 23.98
C ALA A 44 -0.47 0.18 25.47
N ASN A 45 -1.27 -0.84 25.78
CA ASN A 45 -1.61 -1.26 27.15
C ASN A 45 -0.56 -2.20 27.78
N GLY A 46 0.56 -2.44 27.09
CA GLY A 46 1.63 -3.34 27.54
C GLY A 46 1.36 -4.83 27.31
N THR A 47 0.26 -5.21 26.63
CA THR A 47 0.01 -6.62 26.28
C THR A 47 0.76 -7.04 25.02
N LEU A 48 0.88 -8.35 24.82
CA LEU A 48 1.56 -8.94 23.67
C LEU A 48 0.56 -9.64 22.75
N ARG A 49 0.77 -9.53 21.44
CA ARG A 49 0.05 -10.34 20.45
C ARG A 49 0.98 -10.85 19.34
N PRO A 50 0.68 -12.02 18.73
CA PRO A 50 1.40 -12.46 17.56
C PRO A 50 1.17 -11.51 16.37
N LEU A 51 2.07 -11.60 15.38
CA LEU A 51 1.87 -10.99 14.07
C LEU A 51 0.70 -11.67 13.36
N LYS A 52 -0.14 -10.86 12.74
CA LYS A 52 -1.32 -11.34 12.03
C LYS A 52 -1.68 -10.47 10.83
N ASN A 53 -2.44 -11.10 9.96
CA ASN A 53 -3.21 -10.45 8.91
C ASN A 53 -4.68 -10.52 9.31
N GLU A 54 -5.48 -9.52 8.95
CA GLU A 54 -6.85 -9.39 9.42
C GLU A 54 -7.79 -9.16 8.23
N PHE A 55 -8.94 -9.83 8.27
CA PHE A 55 -9.99 -9.68 7.28
C PHE A 55 -11.15 -8.90 7.86
N TYR A 56 -11.55 -7.88 7.12
CA TYR A 56 -12.65 -7.00 7.43
C TYR A 56 -13.72 -7.12 6.35
N TRP A 57 -14.98 -6.97 6.74
CA TRP A 57 -16.11 -6.95 5.83
C TRP A 57 -16.95 -5.68 6.04
N ALA A 58 -17.38 -5.08 4.94
CA ALA A 58 -18.34 -4.00 4.93
C ALA A 58 -19.26 -4.09 3.71
N ARG A 59 -20.40 -3.41 3.79
CA ARG A 59 -21.27 -3.15 2.64
C ARG A 59 -21.18 -1.68 2.27
N ALA A 60 -20.68 -1.37 1.07
CA ALA A 60 -20.46 -0.01 0.58
C ALA A 60 -21.12 0.18 -0.79
N ASP A 61 -22.01 1.17 -0.92
CA ASP A 61 -22.77 1.48 -2.14
C ASP A 61 -23.35 0.24 -2.85
N GLY A 62 -24.01 -0.61 -2.05
CA GLY A 62 -24.67 -1.82 -2.51
C GLY A 62 -23.74 -3.00 -2.80
N LYS A 63 -22.43 -2.90 -2.51
CA LYS A 63 -21.43 -3.94 -2.77
C LYS A 63 -20.88 -4.50 -1.47
N ASP A 64 -20.74 -5.83 -1.41
CA ASP A 64 -20.03 -6.49 -0.32
C ASP A 64 -18.52 -6.44 -0.59
N VAL A 65 -17.77 -5.88 0.35
CA VAL A 65 -16.33 -5.66 0.25
C VAL A 65 -15.65 -6.40 1.39
N ILE A 66 -14.72 -7.28 1.02
CA ILE A 66 -13.74 -7.85 1.97
C ILE A 66 -12.45 -7.06 1.81
N ILE A 67 -11.90 -6.58 2.92
CA ILE A 67 -10.64 -5.83 2.98
C ILE A 67 -9.64 -6.67 3.78
N LEU A 68 -8.43 -6.81 3.26
CA LEU A 68 -7.32 -7.52 3.90
C LEU A 68 -6.19 -6.52 4.19
N VAL A 69 -5.81 -6.44 5.46
CA VAL A 69 -4.66 -5.69 5.97
C VAL A 69 -3.84 -6.58 6.90
N GLY A 70 -2.66 -6.13 7.31
CA GLY A 70 -1.85 -6.92 8.24
C GLY A 70 -0.64 -6.18 8.78
N ASP A 71 0.02 -6.83 9.74
CA ASP A 71 1.26 -6.33 10.33
C ASP A 71 2.44 -6.50 9.34
N VAL A 72 2.46 -7.61 8.60
CA VAL A 72 3.62 -8.08 7.83
C VAL A 72 3.20 -8.94 6.63
N GLN A 73 4.12 -9.07 5.67
CA GLN A 73 4.14 -10.17 4.70
C GLN A 73 5.18 -11.24 5.13
N PRO A 74 5.11 -12.48 4.60
CA PRO A 74 6.13 -13.50 4.84
C PRO A 74 7.53 -13.07 4.42
N MET A 75 8.56 -13.71 4.99
CA MET A 75 9.97 -13.39 4.67
C MET A 75 10.55 -14.22 3.51
N ALA A 76 10.01 -15.42 3.29
CA ALA A 76 10.53 -16.38 2.31
C ALA A 76 9.48 -16.70 1.24
N SER A 77 9.93 -17.10 0.06
CA SER A 77 9.07 -17.37 -1.08
C SER A 77 8.02 -18.44 -0.78
N GLU A 78 8.39 -19.55 -0.14
CA GLU A 78 7.44 -20.61 0.23
C GLU A 78 6.34 -20.08 1.16
N GLY A 79 6.72 -19.23 2.10
CA GLY A 79 5.80 -18.57 3.01
C GLY A 79 4.82 -17.63 2.30
N HIS A 80 5.28 -16.89 1.29
CA HIS A 80 4.39 -16.08 0.45
C HIS A 80 3.34 -16.93 -0.26
N TYR A 81 3.73 -18.06 -0.85
CA TYR A 81 2.78 -18.96 -1.50
C TYR A 81 1.79 -19.58 -0.50
N GLU A 82 2.25 -19.99 0.68
CA GLU A 82 1.40 -20.56 1.73
C GLU A 82 0.36 -19.54 2.22
N VAL A 83 0.81 -18.35 2.63
CA VAL A 83 -0.08 -17.31 3.15
C VAL A 83 -1.08 -16.85 2.10
N VAL A 84 -0.65 -16.64 0.85
CA VAL A 84 -1.56 -16.26 -0.24
C VAL A 84 -2.57 -17.36 -0.55
N LYS A 85 -2.16 -18.63 -0.52
CA LYS A 85 -3.10 -19.76 -0.68
C LYS A 85 -4.15 -19.75 0.42
N SER A 86 -3.74 -19.57 1.68
CA SER A 86 -4.62 -19.48 2.84
C SER A 86 -5.58 -18.28 2.74
N ILE A 87 -5.11 -17.12 2.23
CA ILE A 87 -5.97 -15.96 1.93
C ILE A 87 -7.03 -16.32 0.88
N LEU A 88 -6.61 -16.95 -0.22
CA LEU A 88 -7.53 -17.35 -1.30
C LEU A 88 -8.57 -18.36 -0.82
N ASP A 89 -8.17 -19.33 0.01
CA ASP A 89 -9.07 -20.31 0.62
C ASP A 89 -10.15 -19.65 1.48
N VAL A 90 -9.81 -18.56 2.19
CA VAL A 90 -10.79 -17.77 2.96
C VAL A 90 -11.77 -17.08 2.03
N VAL A 91 -11.29 -16.29 1.06
CA VAL A 91 -12.18 -15.46 0.22
C VAL A 91 -13.02 -16.27 -0.78
N GLU A 92 -12.57 -17.47 -1.13
CA GLU A 92 -13.34 -18.41 -1.95
C GLU A 92 -14.61 -18.90 -1.25
N LYS A 93 -14.58 -19.10 0.08
CA LYS A 93 -15.78 -19.43 0.89
C LYS A 93 -16.85 -18.35 0.81
N PHE A 94 -16.44 -17.10 0.59
CA PHE A 94 -17.33 -15.94 0.39
C PHE A 94 -17.65 -15.66 -1.08
N LYS A 95 -17.27 -16.57 -1.99
CA LYS A 95 -17.52 -16.49 -3.43
C LYS A 95 -16.98 -15.20 -4.09
N VAL A 96 -15.90 -14.64 -3.55
CA VAL A 96 -15.26 -13.46 -4.13
C VAL A 96 -14.86 -13.73 -5.59
N LYS A 97 -15.24 -12.81 -6.50
CA LYS A 97 -14.93 -12.91 -7.94
C LYS A 97 -13.89 -11.90 -8.43
N GLN A 98 -13.69 -10.83 -7.67
CA GLN A 98 -12.79 -9.73 -8.01
C GLN A 98 -11.78 -9.47 -6.90
N LEU A 99 -10.52 -9.41 -7.30
CA LEU A 99 -9.36 -9.10 -6.46
C LEU A 99 -8.81 -7.74 -6.88
N PHE A 100 -8.63 -6.85 -5.90
CA PHE A 100 -7.95 -5.57 -6.07
C PHE A 100 -6.78 -5.58 -5.11
N THR A 101 -5.56 -5.56 -5.62
CA THR A 101 -4.35 -5.47 -4.78
C THR A 101 -3.79 -4.06 -4.87
N LEU A 102 -3.41 -3.47 -3.75
CA LEU A 102 -2.97 -2.09 -3.66
C LEU A 102 -1.51 -2.06 -3.19
N GLY A 103 -0.69 -1.23 -3.82
CA GLY A 103 0.72 -1.15 -3.49
C GLY A 103 1.39 0.12 -3.95
N GLY A 104 2.70 0.21 -3.72
CA GLY A 104 3.53 1.32 -4.17
C GLY A 104 4.45 0.92 -5.34
N TYR A 105 4.60 1.80 -6.31
CA TYR A 105 5.60 1.72 -7.37
C TYR A 105 6.79 2.61 -7.01
N ALA A 106 7.88 2.01 -6.54
CA ALA A 106 9.01 2.76 -6.02
C ALA A 106 9.86 3.37 -7.14
N THR A 107 9.92 4.70 -7.20
CA THR A 107 10.72 5.45 -8.19
C THR A 107 12.07 5.90 -7.62
N GLY A 108 12.25 5.82 -6.30
CA GLY A 108 13.41 6.35 -5.58
C GLY A 108 13.51 7.87 -5.62
N LYS A 109 12.50 8.57 -6.15
CA LYS A 109 12.48 10.02 -6.30
C LYS A 109 11.27 10.57 -5.57
N TYR A 110 11.50 11.63 -4.81
CA TYR A 110 10.39 12.39 -4.26
C TYR A 110 9.84 13.34 -5.31
N SER A 111 8.51 13.37 -5.45
CA SER A 111 7.80 14.30 -6.32
C SER A 111 6.70 15.01 -5.52
N ARG A 112 6.48 16.30 -5.82
CA ARG A 112 5.31 17.05 -5.34
C ARG A 112 4.12 16.98 -6.29
N ALA A 113 4.31 16.41 -7.47
CA ALA A 113 3.21 16.22 -8.41
C ALA A 113 2.24 15.16 -7.86
N LYS A 114 0.99 15.19 -8.32
CA LYS A 114 0.02 14.13 -8.02
C LYS A 114 0.62 12.77 -8.46
N PRO A 115 0.73 11.78 -7.56
CA PRO A 115 1.28 10.47 -7.90
C PRO A 115 0.49 9.81 -9.04
N ARG A 116 1.21 9.26 -10.01
CA ARG A 116 0.58 8.43 -11.05
C ARG A 116 0.20 7.08 -10.47
N VAL A 117 -0.82 6.45 -11.05
CA VAL A 117 -1.26 5.11 -10.68
C VAL A 117 -1.05 4.19 -11.87
N VAL A 118 -0.26 3.14 -11.64
CA VAL A 118 0.02 2.09 -12.61
C VAL A 118 -0.84 0.87 -12.31
N GLY A 119 -1.37 0.24 -13.35
CA GLY A 119 -2.27 -0.90 -13.28
C GLY A 119 -1.70 -2.13 -13.98
N VAL A 120 -1.85 -3.30 -13.34
CA VAL A 120 -1.47 -4.60 -13.93
C VAL A 120 -2.51 -5.66 -13.60
N GLY A 121 -2.96 -6.45 -14.56
CA GLY A 121 -3.87 -7.56 -14.29
C GLY A 121 -4.78 -7.94 -15.45
N ASP A 122 -6.03 -8.28 -15.13
CA ASP A 122 -7.06 -8.68 -16.10
C ASP A 122 -7.30 -7.58 -17.14
N SER A 123 -7.25 -7.93 -18.42
CA SER A 123 -7.30 -6.97 -19.54
C SER A 123 -8.62 -6.21 -19.63
N ALA A 124 -9.75 -6.83 -19.23
CA ALA A 124 -11.03 -6.16 -19.21
C ALA A 124 -11.13 -5.15 -18.06
N LEU A 125 -10.57 -5.49 -16.89
CA LEU A 125 -10.42 -4.55 -15.79
C LEU A 125 -9.48 -3.40 -16.17
N LEU A 126 -8.30 -3.67 -16.72
CA LEU A 126 -7.35 -2.63 -17.15
C LEU A 126 -8.02 -1.60 -18.06
N LYS A 127 -8.75 -2.04 -19.10
CA LYS A 127 -9.49 -1.14 -19.99
C LYS A 127 -10.47 -0.22 -19.25
N LYS A 128 -11.08 -0.69 -18.15
CA LYS A 128 -11.99 0.12 -17.32
C LYS A 128 -11.20 1.14 -16.49
N PHE A 129 -10.08 0.72 -15.90
CA PHE A 129 -9.23 1.56 -15.07
C PHE A 129 -8.46 2.62 -15.88
N CYS A 130 -8.03 2.32 -17.11
CA CYS A 130 -7.38 3.32 -17.98
C CYS A 130 -8.29 4.51 -18.31
N LYS A 131 -9.61 4.31 -18.38
CA LYS A 131 -10.57 5.42 -18.54
C LYS A 131 -10.60 6.37 -17.33
N HIS A 132 -9.98 5.99 -16.22
CA HIS A 132 -9.87 6.76 -14.98
C HIS A 132 -8.43 7.20 -14.70
N GLY A 133 -7.57 7.25 -15.74
CA GLY A 133 -6.21 7.77 -15.63
C GLY A 133 -5.17 6.77 -15.12
N VAL A 134 -5.50 5.47 -15.08
CA VAL A 134 -4.52 4.42 -14.77
C VAL A 134 -3.69 4.08 -16.00
N GLU A 135 -2.38 4.10 -15.84
CA GLU A 135 -1.44 3.70 -16.88
C GLU A 135 -1.13 2.21 -16.78
N VAL A 136 -0.89 1.55 -17.91
CA VAL A 136 -0.59 0.11 -17.92
C VAL A 136 0.90 -0.11 -17.79
N GLU A 137 1.34 -1.02 -16.92
CA GLU A 137 2.73 -1.48 -16.92
C GLU A 137 2.95 -2.46 -18.08
N GLU A 138 3.75 -2.06 -19.06
CA GLU A 138 4.08 -2.87 -20.25
C GLU A 138 5.53 -3.40 -20.21
N GLY A 139 6.35 -2.97 -19.25
CA GLY A 139 7.78 -3.30 -19.15
C GLY A 139 8.06 -4.73 -18.67
N GLY A 140 7.05 -5.50 -18.27
CA GLY A 140 7.18 -6.91 -17.93
C GLY A 140 7.92 -7.22 -16.62
N GLY A 141 8.10 -6.22 -15.75
CA GLY A 141 8.73 -6.40 -14.44
C GLY A 141 7.86 -7.23 -13.46
N PRO A 142 8.47 -7.91 -12.47
CA PRO A 142 7.74 -8.72 -11.51
C PRO A 142 6.99 -7.85 -10.49
N ILE A 143 5.78 -8.28 -10.10
CA ILE A 143 5.09 -7.77 -8.91
C ILE A 143 5.38 -8.72 -7.75
N ILE A 144 6.16 -8.23 -6.79
CA ILE A 144 6.63 -9.04 -5.64
C ILE A 144 5.54 -9.09 -4.55
N GLY A 145 5.43 -10.24 -3.89
CA GLY A 145 4.62 -10.41 -2.68
C GLY A 145 3.13 -10.68 -2.95
N ALA A 146 2.31 -10.43 -1.93
CA ALA A 146 0.87 -10.72 -1.96
C ALA A 146 0.16 -10.00 -3.12
N ALA A 147 0.55 -8.76 -3.41
CA ALA A 147 -0.05 -7.94 -4.45
C ALA A 147 -0.01 -8.58 -5.84
N GLY A 148 1.06 -9.32 -6.16
CA GLY A 148 1.19 -10.06 -7.41
C GLY A 148 0.63 -11.48 -7.31
N LEU A 149 0.99 -12.21 -6.25
CA LEU A 149 0.64 -13.62 -6.08
C LEU A 149 -0.87 -13.85 -5.93
N LEU A 150 -1.60 -12.94 -5.26
CA LEU A 150 -3.06 -13.04 -5.17
C LEU A 150 -3.71 -13.01 -6.55
N LEU A 151 -3.21 -12.19 -7.46
CA LEU A 151 -3.74 -12.11 -8.82
C LEU A 151 -3.35 -13.34 -9.64
N GLY A 152 -2.07 -13.74 -9.58
CA GLY A 152 -1.56 -14.89 -10.31
C GLY A 152 -2.25 -16.20 -9.91
N LEU A 153 -2.30 -16.48 -8.60
CA LEU A 153 -2.91 -17.69 -8.06
C LEU A 153 -4.45 -17.60 -8.05
N GLY A 154 -5.00 -16.42 -7.81
CA GLY A 154 -6.45 -16.19 -7.86
C GLY A 154 -7.02 -16.43 -9.26
N LYS A 155 -6.27 -16.10 -10.32
CA LYS A 155 -6.65 -16.42 -11.70
C LYS A 155 -6.84 -17.91 -11.93
N LEU A 156 -6.00 -18.76 -11.34
CA LEU A 156 -6.13 -20.22 -11.43
C LEU A 156 -7.39 -20.74 -10.73
N ARG A 157 -7.99 -19.94 -9.83
CA ARG A 157 -9.25 -20.21 -9.14
C ARG A 157 -10.45 -19.49 -9.76
N GLY A 158 -10.29 -18.95 -10.97
CA GLY A 158 -11.36 -18.25 -11.68
C GLY A 158 -11.73 -16.87 -11.11
N MET A 159 -10.86 -16.29 -10.27
CA MET A 159 -10.99 -14.91 -9.82
C MET A 159 -10.26 -13.98 -10.80
N ARG A 160 -10.84 -12.81 -11.08
CA ARG A 160 -10.19 -11.78 -11.90
C ARG A 160 -9.71 -10.67 -11.00
N GLY A 161 -8.67 -9.95 -11.39
CA GLY A 161 -8.21 -8.84 -10.58
C GLY A 161 -7.21 -7.93 -11.26
N ILE A 162 -6.90 -6.85 -10.55
CA ILE A 162 -5.97 -5.82 -10.97
C ILE A 162 -5.17 -5.35 -9.75
N CYS A 163 -3.88 -5.12 -9.94
CA CYS A 163 -2.98 -4.48 -9.02
C CYS A 163 -2.92 -3.00 -9.36
N LEU A 164 -3.11 -2.13 -8.38
CA LEU A 164 -2.97 -0.68 -8.51
C LEU A 164 -1.78 -0.23 -7.69
N LEU A 165 -0.81 0.37 -8.37
CA LEU A 165 0.46 0.78 -7.79
C LEU A 165 0.59 2.29 -7.89
N GLY A 166 0.58 2.98 -6.74
CA GLY A 166 0.82 4.42 -6.68
C GLY A 166 2.31 4.71 -6.74
N GLU A 167 2.75 5.59 -7.64
CA GLU A 167 4.15 6.06 -7.65
C GLU A 167 4.52 6.64 -6.29
N THR A 168 5.65 6.19 -5.75
CA THR A 168 6.14 6.63 -4.44
C THR A 168 7.66 6.64 -4.41
N HIS A 169 8.24 7.38 -3.47
CA HIS A 169 9.67 7.24 -3.14
C HIS A 169 9.98 5.80 -2.65
N GLY A 170 9.03 5.13 -2.00
CA GLY A 170 9.13 3.72 -1.60
C GLY A 170 9.72 3.47 -0.22
N MET A 171 10.65 4.31 0.23
CA MET A 171 11.28 4.20 1.57
C MET A 171 10.54 4.95 2.70
N MET A 172 9.62 5.84 2.34
CA MET A 172 8.89 6.69 3.30
C MET A 172 7.39 6.40 3.21
N VAL A 173 6.69 6.54 4.33
CA VAL A 173 5.23 6.45 4.38
C VAL A 173 4.62 7.51 3.44
N ASP A 174 3.79 7.08 2.49
CA ASP A 174 3.32 7.92 1.39
C ASP A 174 1.79 7.96 1.31
N HIS A 175 1.20 8.86 2.09
CA HIS A 175 -0.25 9.09 2.12
C HIS A 175 -0.79 9.65 0.80
N SER A 176 0.03 10.42 0.07
CA SER A 176 -0.37 11.00 -1.23
C SER A 176 -0.54 9.91 -2.29
N ALA A 177 0.39 8.94 -2.33
CA ALA A 177 0.28 7.79 -3.22
C ALA A 177 -0.88 6.88 -2.82
N ALA A 178 -1.11 6.67 -1.52
CA ALA A 178 -2.26 5.92 -1.01
C ALA A 178 -3.58 6.56 -1.44
N GLN A 179 -3.68 7.89 -1.35
CA GLN A 179 -4.85 8.64 -1.79
C GLN A 179 -5.09 8.48 -3.29
N ALA A 180 -4.06 8.63 -4.13
CA ALA A 180 -4.19 8.51 -5.58
C ALA A 180 -4.70 7.11 -5.99
N VAL A 181 -4.14 6.05 -5.40
CA VAL A 181 -4.60 4.66 -5.62
C VAL A 181 -6.05 4.49 -5.20
N LEU A 182 -6.41 5.04 -4.04
CA LEU A 182 -7.74 4.87 -3.48
C LEU A 182 -8.81 5.61 -4.29
N GLU A 183 -8.55 6.86 -4.70
CA GLU A 183 -9.42 7.66 -5.57
C GLU A 183 -9.78 6.90 -6.86
N VAL A 184 -8.78 6.31 -7.51
CA VAL A 184 -8.95 5.48 -8.70
C VAL A 184 -9.83 4.27 -8.42
N LEU A 185 -9.50 3.51 -7.36
CA LEU A 185 -10.23 2.29 -7.02
C LEU A 185 -11.71 2.58 -6.77
N VAL A 186 -12.00 3.53 -5.87
CA VAL A 186 -13.38 3.82 -5.44
C VAL A 186 -14.16 4.49 -6.57
N GLY A 187 -13.52 5.33 -7.38
CA GLY A 187 -14.12 5.92 -8.58
C GLY A 187 -14.57 4.85 -9.59
N VAL A 188 -13.71 3.87 -9.88
CA VAL A 188 -14.04 2.76 -10.79
C VAL A 188 -15.10 1.83 -10.20
N LEU A 189 -15.10 1.62 -8.88
CA LEU A 189 -16.10 0.80 -8.19
C LEU A 189 -17.41 1.55 -7.96
N GLY A 190 -17.45 2.87 -8.17
CA GLY A 190 -18.59 3.72 -7.84
C GLY A 190 -18.93 3.63 -6.36
N ILE A 191 -17.90 3.69 -5.50
CA ILE A 191 -18.02 3.71 -4.05
C ILE A 191 -17.63 5.11 -3.55
N LYS A 192 -18.40 5.67 -2.62
CA LYS A 192 -18.13 6.96 -2.01
C LYS A 192 -17.28 6.76 -0.75
N VAL A 193 -16.18 7.50 -0.68
CA VAL A 193 -15.24 7.49 0.45
C VAL A 193 -14.83 8.92 0.74
N ASN A 194 -14.81 9.33 2.00
CA ASN A 194 -14.27 10.63 2.38
C ASN A 194 -12.74 10.55 2.42
N MET A 195 -12.05 11.35 1.61
CA MET A 195 -10.57 11.35 1.57
C MET A 195 -9.93 12.35 2.54
N SER A 196 -10.73 13.12 3.29
CA SER A 196 -10.24 14.27 4.07
C SER A 196 -9.13 13.91 5.07
N ALA A 197 -9.23 12.75 5.74
CA ALA A 197 -8.21 12.31 6.70
C ALA A 197 -6.89 11.95 6.01
N LEU A 198 -6.96 11.26 4.87
CA LEU A 198 -5.80 10.86 4.09
C LEU A 198 -5.09 12.08 3.47
N GLU A 199 -5.88 13.02 2.94
CA GLU A 199 -5.40 14.32 2.46
C GLU A 199 -4.71 15.14 3.56
N HIS A 200 -5.27 15.13 4.77
CA HIS A 200 -4.66 15.83 5.90
C HIS A 200 -3.30 15.23 6.26
N ARG A 201 -3.21 13.91 6.40
CA ARG A 201 -1.96 13.20 6.69
C ARG A 201 -0.91 13.38 5.57
N ALA A 202 -1.34 13.43 4.31
CA ALA A 202 -0.47 13.75 3.18
C ALA A 202 0.17 15.14 3.31
N ARG A 203 -0.63 16.17 3.61
CA ARG A 203 -0.13 17.53 3.83
C ARG A 203 0.80 17.64 5.04
N GLU A 204 0.53 16.90 6.12
CA GLU A 204 1.41 16.87 7.29
C GLU A 204 2.76 16.19 6.99
N THR A 205 2.72 15.09 6.24
CA THR A 205 3.93 14.39 5.79
C THR A 205 4.79 15.30 4.92
N GLU A 206 4.19 15.99 3.95
CA GLU A 206 4.88 16.95 3.08
C GLU A 206 5.51 18.10 3.87
N ARG A 207 4.77 18.71 4.81
CA ARG A 207 5.30 19.77 5.69
C ARG A 207 6.50 19.30 6.51
N THR A 208 6.46 18.06 6.99
CA THR A 208 7.54 17.48 7.78
C THR A 208 8.78 17.25 6.93
N LEU A 209 8.62 16.70 5.72
CA LEU A 209 9.71 16.50 4.77
C LEU A 209 10.35 17.82 4.33
N ASP A 210 9.55 18.87 4.13
CA ASP A 210 10.04 20.20 3.79
C ASP A 210 10.88 20.83 4.92
N ARG A 211 10.51 20.60 6.18
CA ARG A 211 11.31 21.03 7.33
C ARG A 211 12.64 20.29 7.38
N ILE A 212 12.62 18.97 7.23
CA ILE A 212 13.83 18.14 7.22
C ILE A 212 14.79 18.58 6.11
N ARG A 213 14.29 18.81 4.88
CA ARG A 213 15.11 19.30 3.77
C ARG A 213 15.77 20.63 4.06
N LYS A 214 15.00 21.61 4.53
CA LYS A 214 15.55 22.92 4.89
C LYS A 214 16.61 22.81 5.97
N GLU A 215 16.41 21.96 6.97
CA GLU A 215 17.41 21.73 8.01
C GLU A 215 18.69 21.06 7.48
N MET A 216 18.57 20.08 6.57
CA MET A 216 19.72 19.46 5.93
C MET A 216 20.49 20.47 5.06
N ASP A 217 19.80 21.24 4.23
CA ASP A 217 20.42 22.26 3.37
C ASP A 217 21.17 23.32 4.20
N LEU A 218 20.60 23.72 5.34
CA LEU A 218 21.24 24.64 6.28
C LEU A 218 22.48 24.04 6.95
N ARG A 219 22.49 22.73 7.22
CA ARG A 219 23.67 22.04 7.78
C ARG A 219 24.77 21.91 6.73
N THR A 220 24.44 21.43 5.52
CA THR A 220 25.39 21.31 4.42
C THR A 220 26.01 22.66 4.07
N ASN A 221 25.21 23.73 3.98
CA ASN A 221 25.74 25.08 3.71
C ASN A 221 26.64 25.61 4.85
N LYS A 222 26.37 25.24 6.10
CA LYS A 222 27.22 25.62 7.24
C LYS A 222 28.53 24.84 7.25
N GLU A 223 28.50 23.55 6.91
CA GLU A 223 29.68 22.71 6.77
C GLU A 223 30.58 23.20 5.63
N GLN A 224 30.01 23.49 4.46
CA GLN A 224 30.74 24.06 3.32
C GLN A 224 31.40 25.41 3.65
N ARG A 225 30.67 26.32 4.31
CA ARG A 225 31.26 27.61 4.74
C ARG A 225 32.38 27.43 5.74
N ARG A 226 32.28 26.44 6.62
CA ARG A 226 33.30 26.15 7.63
C ARG A 226 34.54 25.52 7.01
N GLU A 227 34.38 24.64 6.02
CA GLU A 227 35.47 24.10 5.20
C GLU A 227 36.16 25.19 4.36
N GLU A 228 35.41 26.13 3.79
CA GLU A 228 35.94 27.29 3.06
C GLU A 228 36.74 28.24 3.99
N GLU A 229 36.25 28.49 5.20
CA GLU A 229 36.95 29.29 6.22
C GLU A 229 38.22 28.60 6.75
N GLU A 230 38.18 27.27 6.97
CA GLU A 230 39.35 26.47 7.38
C GLU A 230 40.40 26.37 6.26
N ALA A 231 39.99 26.29 4.99
CA ALA A 231 40.89 26.28 3.83
C ALA A 231 41.63 27.61 3.62
N TRP A 232 41.12 28.72 4.17
CA TRP A 232 41.76 30.04 4.12
C TRP A 232 42.79 30.25 5.25
N TYR A 233 42.76 29.41 6.30
CA TYR A 233 43.74 29.44 7.38
C TYR A 233 45.00 28.66 6.98
N ILE A 234 46.01 29.36 6.47
CA ILE A 234 47.37 28.83 6.31
C ILE A 234 48.19 29.25 7.54
N GLY A 235 48.53 28.27 8.39
CA GLY A 235 49.55 28.38 9.44
C GLY A 235 50.79 27.58 9.07
#